data_AF-A0A1Y6CFE4-F1
#
_entry.id   AF-A0A1Y6CFE4-F1
#
_cell.length_a   1.000
_cell.length_b   1.000
_cell.length_c   1.000
_cell.angle_alpha   90.00
_cell.angle_beta   90.00
_cell.angle_gamma   90.00
#
_symmetry.space_group_name_H-M   'P 1'
#
loop_
_entity.id
_entity.type
_entity.pdbx_description
1 polymer ?
#
loop_
_entity_poly.entity_id
_entity_poly.type
_entity_poly.pdbx_seq_one_letter_code
_entity_poly.pdbx_strand_id
1 'polypeptide(L)'
;MFRMVMVGFGLLVVFFVYRFNSDKARPTAPIKQPLKKPTISKVRDVGKERKVALKRQQKIVRLENAIGLSPMTLPAKDGQQWVKVRIEPLVKRCQVGDYDLIGLDQSYHKKPNIILSLEDLSQPGASRSNIKPVKLKDLKEGFVHRFPLPKNLDHGHFGIFLCQDSSRRGYCHNKKLDSMSGLLDWHRDAVAGKRAYPRKDRIYLFQSFLKDGPMAKMIDHTVMDAKHYKAMAKLIKLRQGGSGSNQAAFSAKSHRQLGSIPARMDGDTMIITIPRNDPSCKIFGLL
;
A
#
# COMPACT_ATOMS: atom_id res chain seq x y z
N MET A 1 -25.45 2.71 47.60
CA MET A 1 -24.64 2.77 48.84
C MET A 1 -23.22 2.30 48.50
N PHE A 2 -22.19 2.99 48.98
CA PHE A 2 -20.74 2.85 48.72
C PHE A 2 -20.11 3.56 47.49
N ARG A 3 -19.78 4.85 47.73
CA ARG A 3 -18.47 5.57 47.63
C ARG A 3 -17.53 5.18 46.47
N MET A 4 -17.16 6.05 45.52
CA MET A 4 -16.48 7.36 45.58
C MET A 4 -15.02 7.31 46.10
N VAL A 5 -14.12 7.94 45.34
CA VAL A 5 -12.74 8.40 45.65
C VAL A 5 -11.57 7.47 45.28
N MET A 6 -10.80 7.88 44.24
CA MET A 6 -9.33 7.85 44.17
C MET A 6 -8.88 8.58 42.89
N VAL A 7 -9.10 9.90 42.87
CA VAL A 7 -8.42 10.83 41.97
C VAL A 7 -7.51 11.66 42.87
N GLY A 8 -6.19 11.51 42.71
CA GLY A 8 -5.23 12.41 43.33
C GLY A 8 -4.08 11.72 44.05
N PHE A 9 -3.09 11.22 43.31
CA PHE A 9 -1.73 11.06 43.84
C PHE A 9 -0.63 11.05 42.76
N GLY A 10 -0.96 11.37 41.50
CA GLY A 10 -0.03 11.25 40.37
C GLY A 10 0.55 12.56 39.83
N LEU A 11 0.29 13.71 40.48
CA LEU A 11 0.71 15.04 39.97
C LEU A 11 1.86 15.70 40.75
N LEU A 12 2.36 15.10 41.83
CA LEU A 12 3.41 15.72 42.67
C LEU A 12 4.83 15.24 42.38
N VAL A 13 5.04 14.16 41.61
CA VAL A 13 6.41 13.62 41.38
C VAL A 13 7.10 14.25 40.16
N VAL A 14 6.37 14.88 39.24
CA VAL A 14 6.95 15.44 38.01
C VAL A 14 7.63 16.81 38.26
N PHE A 15 7.33 17.51 39.35
CA PHE A 15 7.88 18.85 39.59
C PHE A 15 9.27 18.87 40.23
N PHE A 16 9.75 17.76 40.81
CA PHE A 16 11.04 17.75 41.55
C PHE A 16 12.25 17.24 40.75
N VAL A 17 12.05 16.57 39.62
CA VAL A 17 13.19 16.04 38.82
C VAL A 17 13.75 17.05 37.84
N TYR A 18 13.06 18.17 37.58
CA TYR A 18 13.47 19.14 36.55
C TYR A 18 14.39 20.28 37.05
N ARG A 19 14.83 20.30 38.32
CA ARG A 19 15.48 21.50 38.90
C ARG A 19 16.98 21.43 39.20
N PHE A 20 17.70 20.37 38.85
CA PHE A 20 19.15 20.30 39.05
C PHE A 20 19.86 19.74 37.82
N ASN A 21 20.18 20.62 36.88
CA ASN A 21 21.38 20.55 36.03
C ASN A 21 21.56 21.89 35.29
N SER A 22 21.70 22.97 36.07
CA SER A 22 22.34 24.21 35.60
C SER A 22 23.83 24.12 35.92
N ASP A 23 24.54 23.29 35.14
CA ASP A 23 25.99 23.31 35.14
C ASP A 23 26.46 24.59 34.45
N LYS A 24 27.07 25.44 35.26
CA LYS A 24 27.74 26.68 34.86
C LYS A 24 28.80 26.34 33.82
N ALA A 25 28.52 26.65 32.56
CA ALA A 25 29.52 26.66 31.50
C ALA A 25 30.63 27.63 31.88
N ARG A 26 31.81 27.08 32.23
CA ARG A 26 33.04 27.85 32.37
C ARG A 26 33.39 28.48 31.01
N PRO A 27 33.77 29.76 30.95
CA PRO A 27 34.33 30.35 29.75
C PRO A 27 35.63 29.62 29.42
N THR A 28 35.58 28.77 28.41
CA THR A 28 36.78 28.10 27.89
C THR A 28 37.59 29.15 27.15
N ALA A 29 38.83 29.36 27.57
CA ALA A 29 39.76 30.26 26.91
C ALA A 29 39.82 29.98 25.40
N PRO A 30 39.99 31.00 24.54
CA PRO A 30 40.04 30.84 23.10
C PRO A 30 41.22 29.93 22.73
N ILE A 31 40.91 28.67 22.41
CA ILE A 31 41.88 27.73 21.83
C ILE A 31 42.25 28.30 20.46
N LYS A 32 43.48 28.82 20.36
CA LYS A 32 44.12 29.19 19.10
C LYS A 32 44.23 27.93 18.24
N GLN A 33 43.20 27.62 17.46
CA GLN A 33 43.26 26.56 16.48
C GLN A 33 44.30 26.98 15.44
N PRO A 34 45.34 26.15 15.19
CA PRO A 34 46.29 26.42 14.12
C PRO A 34 45.50 26.48 12.81
N LEU A 35 45.67 27.59 12.10
CA LEU A 35 45.09 27.88 10.79
C LEU A 35 45.50 26.77 9.82
N LYS A 36 44.73 25.69 9.76
CA LYS A 36 44.92 24.60 8.78
C LYS A 36 44.73 25.24 7.42
N LYS A 37 45.82 25.36 6.67
CA LYS A 37 45.81 25.81 5.27
C LYS A 37 44.67 25.07 4.56
N PRO A 38 43.75 25.77 3.89
CA PRO A 38 42.65 25.12 3.20
C PRO A 38 43.24 24.17 2.17
N THR A 39 43.07 22.87 2.40
CA THR A 39 43.36 21.85 1.40
C THR A 39 42.45 22.17 0.23
N ILE A 40 43.02 22.71 -0.85
CA ILE A 40 42.31 23.00 -2.10
C ILE A 40 41.75 21.67 -2.58
N SER A 41 40.47 21.46 -2.27
CA SER A 41 39.67 20.34 -2.75
C SER A 41 39.78 20.33 -4.27
N LYS A 42 40.27 19.20 -4.83
CA LYS A 42 40.28 18.94 -6.28
C LYS A 42 38.94 19.41 -6.85
N VAL A 43 38.98 20.40 -7.74
CA VAL A 43 37.82 20.89 -8.50
C VAL A 43 37.11 19.67 -9.06
N ARG A 44 35.97 19.31 -8.44
CA ARG A 44 35.13 18.22 -8.92
C ARG A 44 34.76 18.57 -10.35
N ASP A 45 35.04 17.65 -11.26
CA ASP A 45 34.74 17.77 -12.68
C ASP A 45 33.22 17.75 -12.87
N VAL A 46 32.58 18.91 -12.69
CA VAL A 46 31.12 19.13 -12.75
C VAL A 46 30.52 18.55 -14.04
N GLY A 47 31.30 18.53 -15.13
CA GLY A 47 30.91 17.96 -16.40
C GLY A 47 30.67 16.44 -16.36
N LYS A 48 31.47 15.69 -15.60
CA LYS A 48 31.31 14.23 -15.45
C LYS A 48 30.06 13.88 -14.65
N GLU A 49 29.83 14.58 -13.54
CA GLU A 49 28.65 14.36 -12.69
C GLU A 49 27.34 14.64 -13.45
N ARG A 50 27.29 15.73 -14.22
CA ARG A 50 26.14 16.07 -15.07
C ARG A 50 25.84 15.00 -16.12
N LYS A 51 26.87 14.44 -16.78
CA LYS A 51 26.70 13.35 -17.77
C LYS A 51 26.16 12.08 -17.14
N VAL A 52 26.62 11.72 -15.94
CA VAL A 52 26.12 10.54 -15.21
C VAL A 52 24.66 10.73 -14.81
N ALA A 53 24.31 11.91 -14.27
CA ALA A 53 22.94 12.25 -13.90
C ALA A 53 21.99 12.19 -15.11
N LEU A 54 22.39 12.75 -16.25
CA LEU A 54 21.60 12.70 -17.49
C LEU A 54 21.37 11.26 -17.98
N LYS A 55 22.41 10.43 -18.00
CA LYS A 55 22.28 9.00 -18.39
C LYS A 55 21.35 8.24 -17.44
N ARG A 56 21.40 8.52 -16.14
CA ARG A 56 20.49 7.94 -15.15
C ARG A 56 19.05 8.36 -15.42
N GLN A 57 18.81 9.65 -15.67
CA GLN A 57 17.48 10.16 -15.96
C GLN A 57 16.89 9.55 -17.24
N GLN A 58 17.68 9.49 -18.32
CA GLN A 58 17.27 8.84 -19.57
C GLN A 58 16.93 7.36 -19.36
N LYS A 59 17.72 6.65 -18.54
CA LYS A 59 17.45 5.25 -18.19
C LYS A 59 16.14 5.10 -17.41
N ILE A 60 15.85 6.01 -16.47
CA ILE A 60 14.58 6.03 -15.73
C ILE A 60 13.43 6.19 -16.72
N VAL A 61 13.43 7.25 -17.55
CA VAL A 61 12.36 7.50 -18.54
C VAL A 61 12.14 6.30 -19.47
N ARG A 62 13.21 5.67 -19.97
CA ARG A 62 13.09 4.44 -20.78
C ARG A 62 12.41 3.31 -20.05
N LEU A 63 12.72 3.11 -18.76
CA LEU A 63 12.08 2.06 -17.95
C LEU A 63 10.62 2.39 -17.68
N GLU A 64 10.28 3.66 -17.41
CA GLU A 64 8.89 4.09 -17.19
C GLU A 64 8.02 3.86 -18.42
N ASN A 65 8.51 4.24 -19.59
CA ASN A 65 7.83 4.01 -20.85
C ASN A 65 7.68 2.51 -21.13
N ALA A 66 8.71 1.71 -20.83
CA ALA A 66 8.66 0.26 -20.99
C ALA A 66 7.74 -0.47 -20.01
N ILE A 67 7.23 0.19 -18.96
CA ILE A 67 6.26 -0.37 -18.02
C ILE A 67 4.84 0.15 -18.30
N GLY A 68 4.68 1.21 -19.12
CA GLY A 68 3.38 1.83 -19.36
C GLY A 68 2.87 2.63 -18.17
N LEU A 69 3.77 3.35 -17.47
CA LEU A 69 3.38 4.10 -16.28
C LEU A 69 2.50 5.31 -16.62
N SER A 70 1.33 5.39 -16.00
CA SER A 70 0.42 6.52 -16.14
C SER A 70 0.53 7.48 -14.93
N PRO A 71 0.89 8.75 -15.13
CA PRO A 71 1.07 9.70 -14.02
C PRO A 71 -0.27 10.16 -13.41
N MET A 72 -0.25 10.40 -12.10
CA MET A 72 -1.31 11.05 -11.33
C MET A 72 -0.67 12.05 -10.36
N THR A 73 -1.23 13.25 -10.27
CA THR A 73 -0.85 14.22 -9.23
C THR A 73 -1.45 13.81 -7.88
N LEU A 74 -0.61 13.76 -6.84
CA LEU A 74 -1.07 13.50 -5.48
C LEU A 74 -1.55 14.80 -4.83
N PRO A 75 -2.82 14.89 -4.40
CA PRO A 75 -3.27 16.04 -3.64
C PRO A 75 -2.45 16.17 -2.36
N ALA A 76 -2.10 17.41 -2.00
CA ALA A 76 -1.34 17.72 -0.80
C ALA A 76 -2.05 18.81 0.01
N LYS A 77 -2.07 18.64 1.33
CA LYS A 77 -2.54 19.65 2.29
C LYS A 77 -1.61 19.65 3.50
N ASP A 78 -1.09 20.81 3.90
CA ASP A 78 -0.18 20.95 5.06
C ASP A 78 1.05 20.00 4.98
N GLY A 79 1.61 19.88 3.76
CA GLY A 79 2.74 18.99 3.45
C GLY A 79 2.41 17.49 3.51
N GLN A 80 1.16 17.10 3.81
CA GLN A 80 0.69 15.73 3.80
C GLN A 80 0.08 15.39 2.45
N GLN A 81 0.61 14.35 1.79
CA GLN A 81 0.08 13.83 0.53
C GLN A 81 -0.89 12.68 0.78
N TRP A 82 -1.84 12.50 -0.15
CA TRP A 82 -2.86 11.46 -0.05
C TRP A 82 -3.06 10.75 -1.38
N VAL A 83 -3.38 9.45 -1.32
CA VAL A 83 -3.95 8.71 -2.46
C VAL A 83 -5.45 8.63 -2.25
N LYS A 84 -6.22 9.20 -3.17
CA LYS A 84 -7.68 9.11 -3.17
C LYS A 84 -8.09 7.87 -3.96
N VAL A 85 -8.73 6.93 -3.28
CA VAL A 85 -9.21 5.67 -3.87
C VAL A 85 -10.73 5.71 -3.87
N ARG A 86 -11.34 5.39 -5.02
CA ARG A 86 -12.78 5.19 -5.17
C ARG A 86 -13.03 3.73 -5.54
N ILE A 87 -13.86 3.06 -4.76
CA ILE A 87 -14.41 1.75 -5.09
C ILE A 87 -15.71 1.96 -5.85
N GLU A 88 -15.83 1.39 -7.04
CA GLU A 88 -17.05 1.44 -7.85
C GLU A 88 -17.57 0.02 -8.15
N PRO A 89 -18.87 -0.27 -7.94
CA PRO A 89 -19.44 -1.55 -8.34
C PRO A 89 -19.61 -1.62 -9.87
N LEU A 90 -19.35 -2.78 -10.45
CA LEU A 90 -19.66 -3.09 -11.85
C LEU A 90 -20.62 -4.26 -11.93
N VAL A 91 -21.85 -4.00 -12.39
CA VAL A 91 -22.83 -5.06 -12.58
C VAL A 91 -22.49 -5.85 -13.85
N LYS A 92 -22.31 -7.15 -13.70
CA LYS A 92 -22.15 -8.11 -14.79
C LYS A 92 -23.37 -9.01 -14.84
N ARG A 93 -23.95 -9.18 -16.03
CA ARG A 93 -25.14 -10.02 -16.21
C ARG A 93 -24.74 -11.49 -16.19
N CYS A 94 -25.33 -12.27 -15.28
CA CYS A 94 -25.15 -13.72 -15.18
C CYS A 94 -23.70 -14.18 -15.02
N GLN A 95 -22.89 -13.39 -14.32
CA GLN A 95 -21.50 -13.71 -14.05
C GLN A 95 -21.18 -13.42 -12.59
N VAL A 96 -20.51 -14.38 -11.94
CA VAL A 96 -19.99 -14.22 -10.58
C VAL A 96 -18.89 -13.17 -10.62
N GLY A 97 -19.02 -12.14 -9.80
CA GLY A 97 -17.99 -11.12 -9.61
C GLY A 97 -17.25 -11.26 -8.28
N ASP A 98 -16.21 -10.46 -8.13
CA ASP A 98 -15.41 -10.35 -6.91
C ASP A 98 -16.29 -10.08 -5.67
N TYR A 99 -17.29 -9.21 -5.81
CA TYR A 99 -18.26 -8.92 -4.73
C TYR A 99 -18.97 -10.18 -4.24
N ASP A 100 -19.46 -11.00 -5.17
CA ASP A 100 -20.23 -12.19 -4.84
C ASP A 100 -19.33 -13.22 -4.16
N LEU A 101 -18.12 -13.43 -4.69
CA LEU A 101 -17.13 -14.33 -4.07
C LEU A 101 -16.71 -13.89 -2.67
N ILE A 102 -16.53 -12.58 -2.46
CA ILE A 102 -16.24 -12.04 -1.13
C ILE A 102 -17.41 -12.33 -0.18
N GLY A 103 -18.65 -12.12 -0.62
CA GLY A 103 -19.84 -12.45 0.16
C GLY A 103 -19.92 -13.92 0.55
N LEU A 104 -19.67 -14.82 -0.42
CA LEU A 104 -19.61 -16.27 -0.19
C LEU A 104 -18.49 -16.65 0.77
N ASP A 105 -17.29 -16.07 0.63
CA ASP A 105 -16.19 -16.33 1.56
C ASP A 105 -16.56 -15.86 2.98
N GLN A 106 -17.14 -14.67 3.11
CA GLN A 106 -17.57 -14.12 4.39
C GLN A 106 -18.61 -14.97 5.12
N SER A 107 -19.52 -15.66 4.41
CA SER A 107 -20.54 -16.49 5.07
C SER A 107 -19.96 -17.67 5.85
N TYR A 108 -18.72 -18.09 5.55
CA TYR A 108 -18.03 -19.13 6.31
C TYR A 108 -17.28 -18.62 7.54
N HIS A 109 -17.18 -17.30 7.74
CA HIS A 109 -16.46 -16.68 8.85
C HIS A 109 -17.44 -16.15 9.89
N LYS A 110 -17.21 -16.47 11.19
CA LYS A 110 -18.10 -16.03 12.28
C LYS A 110 -18.09 -14.50 12.50
N LYS A 111 -16.94 -13.87 12.28
CA LYS A 111 -16.70 -12.43 12.48
C LYS A 111 -15.88 -11.91 11.31
N PRO A 112 -16.47 -11.78 10.11
CA PRO A 112 -15.71 -11.33 8.96
C PRO A 112 -15.27 -9.88 9.18
N ASN A 113 -14.02 -9.58 8.86
CA ASN A 113 -13.46 -8.24 8.97
C ASN A 113 -12.68 -7.97 7.69
N ILE A 114 -13.28 -7.23 6.76
CA ILE A 114 -12.59 -6.82 5.54
C ILE A 114 -11.97 -5.45 5.77
N ILE A 115 -10.75 -5.29 5.29
CA ILE A 115 -10.06 -4.01 5.28
C ILE A 115 -9.61 -3.68 3.86
N LEU A 116 -9.66 -2.40 3.52
CA LEU A 116 -8.91 -1.79 2.43
C LEU A 116 -7.66 -1.15 3.04
N SER A 117 -6.47 -1.53 2.57
CA SER A 117 -5.20 -1.01 3.09
C SER A 117 -4.32 -0.41 2.00
N LEU A 118 -3.55 0.60 2.36
CA LEU A 118 -2.41 1.09 1.58
C LEU A 118 -1.12 0.67 2.28
N GLU A 119 -0.32 -0.18 1.63
CA GLU A 119 0.91 -0.73 2.21
C GLU A 119 2.13 -0.41 1.34
N ASP A 120 3.26 -0.13 1.99
CA ASP A 120 4.56 -0.02 1.33
C ASP A 120 5.12 -1.42 1.08
N LEU A 121 5.35 -1.75 -0.19
CA LEU A 121 5.86 -3.06 -0.62
C LEU A 121 7.36 -3.23 -0.35
N SER A 122 8.07 -2.16 -0.01
CA SER A 122 9.46 -2.21 0.45
C SER A 122 9.60 -2.66 1.90
N GLN A 123 8.56 -2.45 2.72
CA GLN A 123 8.53 -2.83 4.14
C GLN A 123 7.24 -3.60 4.49
N PRO A 124 7.11 -4.86 4.03
CA PRO A 124 5.94 -5.69 4.32
C PRO A 124 5.58 -5.74 5.81
N GLY A 125 4.34 -5.38 6.14
CA GLY A 125 3.81 -5.45 7.51
C GLY A 125 4.19 -4.28 8.43
N ALA A 126 4.94 -3.29 7.95
CA ALA A 126 5.32 -2.12 8.76
C ALA A 126 4.20 -1.06 8.90
N SER A 127 3.31 -0.95 7.92
CA SER A 127 2.26 0.10 7.93
C SER A 127 0.93 -0.44 8.46
N ARG A 128 0.64 -0.18 9.74
CA ARG A 128 -0.67 -0.48 10.37
C ARG A 128 -1.65 0.69 10.30
N SER A 129 -1.17 1.90 9.98
CA SER A 129 -1.94 3.14 10.12
C SER A 129 -2.85 3.46 8.93
N ASN A 130 -2.69 2.77 7.81
CA ASN A 130 -3.36 3.10 6.56
C ASN A 130 -4.42 2.06 6.19
N ILE A 131 -5.40 1.89 7.08
CA ILE A 131 -6.49 0.92 6.93
C ILE A 131 -7.86 1.60 6.96
N LYS A 132 -8.76 1.12 6.12
CA LYS A 132 -10.18 1.43 6.14
C LYS A 132 -10.95 0.13 6.33
N PRO A 133 -11.65 -0.07 7.47
CA PRO A 133 -12.61 -1.15 7.59
C PRO A 133 -13.71 -1.01 6.53
N VAL A 134 -14.04 -2.12 5.88
CA VAL A 134 -14.99 -2.20 4.77
C VAL A 134 -16.07 -3.22 5.10
N LYS A 135 -17.33 -2.83 4.96
CA LYS A 135 -18.48 -3.74 5.00
C LYS A 135 -18.80 -4.22 3.59
N LEU A 136 -19.45 -5.39 3.48
CA LEU A 136 -19.92 -5.89 2.19
C LEU A 136 -20.87 -4.87 1.51
N LYS A 137 -21.71 -4.18 2.28
CA LYS A 137 -22.57 -3.10 1.78
C LYS A 137 -21.77 -1.98 1.09
N ASP A 138 -20.62 -1.58 1.67
CA ASP A 138 -19.77 -0.53 1.10
C ASP A 138 -19.21 -0.96 -0.28
N LEU A 139 -18.88 -2.25 -0.46
CA LEU A 139 -18.45 -2.77 -1.77
C LEU A 139 -19.57 -2.78 -2.80
N LYS A 140 -20.82 -2.99 -2.36
CA LYS A 140 -22.00 -2.99 -3.24
C LYS A 140 -22.37 -1.59 -3.72
N GLU A 141 -22.26 -0.59 -2.83
CA GLU A 141 -22.68 0.79 -3.09
C GLU A 141 -21.53 1.63 -3.66
N GLY A 142 -20.28 1.22 -3.41
CA GLY A 142 -19.10 2.01 -3.68
C GLY A 142 -18.82 3.02 -2.57
N PHE A 143 -17.57 3.48 -2.51
CA PHE A 143 -17.15 4.50 -1.54
C PHE A 143 -15.85 5.18 -1.98
N VAL A 144 -15.53 6.31 -1.35
CA VAL A 144 -14.26 7.02 -1.52
C VAL A 144 -13.50 7.02 -0.20
N HIS A 145 -12.18 6.79 -0.27
CA HIS A 145 -11.29 6.90 0.87
C HIS A 145 -9.99 7.61 0.47
N ARG A 146 -9.38 8.32 1.42
CA ARG A 146 -8.09 9.00 1.22
C ARG A 146 -7.06 8.40 2.15
N PHE A 147 -6.03 7.79 1.60
CA PHE A 147 -4.94 7.21 2.36
C PHE A 147 -3.78 8.21 2.48
N PRO A 148 -3.32 8.56 3.68
CA PRO A 148 -2.13 9.40 3.85
C PRO A 148 -0.88 8.64 3.45
N LEU A 149 0.01 9.30 2.70
CA LEU A 149 1.35 8.80 2.37
C LEU A 149 2.39 9.29 3.38
N PRO A 150 3.43 8.52 3.73
CA PRO A 150 4.48 9.01 4.63
C PRO A 150 5.13 10.32 4.12
N LYS A 151 5.18 11.37 4.95
CA LYS A 151 5.72 12.70 4.55
C LYS A 151 7.18 12.66 4.08
N ASN A 152 7.98 11.78 4.67
CA ASN A 152 9.43 11.73 4.45
C ASN A 152 9.83 10.73 3.35
N LEU A 153 8.88 10.30 2.50
CA LEU A 153 9.14 9.31 1.46
C LEU A 153 8.88 9.91 0.07
N ASP A 154 9.95 10.36 -0.60
CA ASP A 154 9.86 10.87 -1.98
C ASP A 154 9.61 9.77 -3.00
N HIS A 155 10.22 8.60 -2.79
CA HIS A 155 10.06 7.45 -3.67
C HIS A 155 9.58 6.23 -2.88
N GLY A 156 8.55 5.56 -3.38
CA GLY A 156 8.01 4.37 -2.74
C GLY A 156 7.26 3.50 -3.74
N HIS A 157 7.11 2.21 -3.42
CA HIS A 157 6.30 1.29 -4.21
C HIS A 157 5.20 0.78 -3.30
N PHE A 158 3.97 1.16 -3.62
CA PHE A 158 2.84 0.95 -2.75
C PHE A 158 1.84 0.00 -3.38
N GLY A 159 1.11 -0.72 -2.54
CA GLY A 159 -0.02 -1.55 -2.93
C GLY A 159 -1.30 -1.12 -2.19
N ILE A 160 -2.41 -1.02 -2.94
CA ILE A 160 -3.76 -1.01 -2.40
C ILE A 160 -4.27 -2.45 -2.36
N PHE A 161 -4.73 -2.89 -1.19
CA PHE A 161 -5.23 -4.23 -0.98
C PHE A 161 -6.65 -4.20 -0.44
N LEU A 162 -7.48 -5.14 -0.88
CA LEU A 162 -8.70 -5.53 -0.19
C LEU A 162 -8.51 -6.94 0.34
N CYS A 163 -8.62 -7.15 1.65
CA CYS A 163 -8.39 -8.47 2.23
C CYS A 163 -9.24 -8.75 3.47
N GLN A 164 -9.40 -10.03 3.77
CA GLN A 164 -9.95 -10.50 5.04
C GLN A 164 -8.88 -10.40 6.14
N ASP A 165 -9.23 -9.82 7.28
CA ASP A 165 -8.38 -9.60 8.45
C ASP A 165 -9.05 -10.11 9.74
N SER A 166 -9.37 -11.41 9.76
CA SER A 166 -10.03 -12.05 10.91
C SER A 166 -9.21 -11.89 12.19
N SER A 167 -7.87 -11.88 12.06
CA SER A 167 -6.93 -11.73 13.18
C SER A 167 -6.67 -10.26 13.58
N ARG A 168 -7.30 -9.28 12.92
CA ARG A 168 -7.13 -7.84 13.18
C ARG A 168 -5.67 -7.37 13.17
N ARG A 169 -4.87 -7.87 12.23
CA ARG A 169 -3.45 -7.51 12.15
C ARG A 169 -3.22 -6.16 11.47
N GLY A 170 -4.20 -5.66 10.73
CA GLY A 170 -4.14 -4.35 10.07
C GLY A 170 -3.24 -4.30 8.83
N TYR A 171 -2.99 -5.44 8.19
CA TYR A 171 -2.24 -5.52 6.92
C TYR A 171 -2.71 -6.69 6.05
N CYS A 172 -2.40 -6.66 4.76
CA CYS A 172 -2.82 -7.61 3.75
C CYS A 172 -1.65 -8.33 3.07
N HIS A 173 -0.47 -7.71 2.91
CA HIS A 173 0.61 -8.22 2.05
C HIS A 173 1.02 -9.68 2.29
N ASN A 174 1.01 -10.15 3.55
CA ASN A 174 1.42 -11.50 3.92
C ASN A 174 0.27 -12.53 3.95
N LYS A 175 -0.91 -12.16 3.47
CA LYS A 175 -2.08 -13.06 3.46
C LYS A 175 -2.05 -13.97 2.23
N LYS A 176 -2.89 -15.01 2.27
CA LYS A 176 -2.94 -15.98 1.18
C LYS A 176 -3.49 -15.32 -0.09
N LEU A 177 -2.81 -15.56 -1.20
CA LEU A 177 -3.31 -15.27 -2.54
C LEU A 177 -4.00 -16.54 -3.04
N ASP A 178 -5.33 -16.48 -3.17
CA ASP A 178 -6.12 -17.52 -3.81
C ASP A 178 -6.73 -16.95 -5.09
N SER A 179 -6.75 -17.74 -6.16
CA SER A 179 -7.45 -17.31 -7.37
C SER A 179 -8.95 -17.30 -7.15
N MET A 180 -9.66 -16.46 -7.89
CA MET A 180 -11.12 -16.43 -7.89
C MET A 180 -11.73 -17.79 -8.24
N SER A 181 -11.13 -18.51 -9.19
CA SER A 181 -11.54 -19.88 -9.53
C SER A 181 -11.38 -20.84 -8.35
N GLY A 182 -10.24 -20.79 -7.67
CA GLY A 182 -9.99 -21.64 -6.52
C GLY A 182 -10.95 -21.38 -5.37
N LEU A 183 -11.32 -20.11 -5.13
CA LEU A 183 -12.35 -19.73 -4.17
C LEU A 183 -13.72 -20.35 -4.49
N LEU A 184 -14.11 -20.26 -5.76
CA LEU A 184 -15.36 -20.83 -6.25
C LEU A 184 -15.40 -22.35 -6.08
N ASP A 185 -14.30 -23.03 -6.39
CA ASP A 185 -14.18 -24.48 -6.23
C ASP A 185 -14.25 -24.89 -4.75
N TRP A 186 -13.60 -24.14 -3.85
CA TRP A 186 -13.71 -24.38 -2.40
C TRP A 186 -15.15 -24.25 -1.91
N HIS A 187 -15.88 -23.24 -2.39
CA HIS A 187 -17.27 -23.05 -2.03
C HIS A 187 -18.15 -24.21 -2.52
N ARG A 188 -18.03 -24.57 -3.80
CA ARG A 188 -18.80 -25.68 -4.42
C ARG A 188 -18.59 -26.99 -3.68
N ASP A 189 -17.34 -27.35 -3.38
CA ASP A 189 -17.05 -28.59 -2.69
C ASP A 189 -17.54 -28.58 -1.23
N ALA A 190 -17.56 -27.42 -0.58
CA ALA A 190 -18.10 -27.28 0.77
C ALA A 190 -19.63 -27.44 0.79
N VAL A 191 -20.35 -26.84 -0.17
CA VAL A 191 -21.80 -27.01 -0.33
C VAL A 191 -22.15 -28.47 -0.67
N ALA A 192 -21.34 -29.12 -1.50
CA ALA A 192 -21.52 -30.53 -1.85
C ALA A 192 -21.07 -31.51 -0.73
N GLY A 193 -20.58 -31.02 0.40
CA GLY A 193 -20.10 -31.87 1.51
C GLY A 193 -18.81 -32.64 1.22
N LYS A 194 -18.11 -32.35 0.11
CA LYS A 194 -16.88 -33.05 -0.30
C LYS A 194 -15.66 -32.65 0.52
N ARG A 195 -15.58 -31.39 0.98
CA ARG A 195 -14.49 -30.91 1.85
C ARG A 195 -14.91 -29.70 2.68
N ALA A 196 -14.30 -29.53 3.85
CA ALA A 196 -14.54 -28.35 4.68
C ALA A 196 -13.98 -27.06 4.04
N TYR A 197 -14.73 -25.95 4.17
CA TYR A 197 -14.30 -24.66 3.64
C TYR A 197 -13.12 -24.05 4.45
N PRO A 198 -12.03 -23.60 3.80
CA PRO A 198 -10.86 -23.09 4.50
C PRO A 198 -11.10 -21.67 5.02
N ARG A 199 -11.25 -21.53 6.33
CA ARG A 199 -11.42 -20.24 7.03
C ARG A 199 -10.09 -19.50 7.21
N LYS A 200 -9.48 -19.02 6.12
CA LYS A 200 -8.16 -18.35 6.14
C LYS A 200 -8.27 -16.88 5.71
N ASP A 201 -7.43 -16.04 6.29
CA ASP A 201 -7.27 -14.64 5.86
C ASP A 201 -6.62 -14.61 4.46
N ARG A 202 -7.27 -13.93 3.52
CA ARG A 202 -6.88 -13.90 2.11
C ARG A 202 -7.01 -12.51 1.50
N ILE A 203 -6.27 -12.28 0.42
CA ILE A 203 -6.34 -11.07 -0.39
C ILE A 203 -7.38 -11.30 -1.49
N TYR A 204 -8.30 -10.36 -1.67
CA TYR A 204 -9.30 -10.37 -2.73
C TYR A 204 -8.90 -9.48 -3.90
N LEU A 205 -8.21 -8.38 -3.60
CA LEU A 205 -7.80 -7.39 -4.61
C LEU A 205 -6.40 -6.87 -4.33
N PHE A 206 -5.65 -6.61 -5.40
CA PHE A 206 -4.36 -5.93 -5.35
C PHE A 206 -4.19 -4.98 -6.53
N GLN A 207 -3.74 -3.76 -6.24
CA GLN A 207 -3.30 -2.77 -7.23
C GLN A 207 -2.02 -2.11 -6.73
N SER A 208 -1.01 -1.94 -7.58
CA SER A 208 0.23 -1.25 -7.19
C SER A 208 0.51 0.01 -7.99
N PHE A 209 1.25 0.93 -7.38
CA PHE A 209 1.70 2.17 -7.99
C PHE A 209 3.05 2.61 -7.41
N LEU A 210 3.77 3.44 -8.17
CA LEU A 210 5.04 4.03 -7.73
C LEU A 210 4.82 5.48 -7.31
N LYS A 211 5.32 5.87 -6.14
CA LYS A 211 5.41 7.27 -5.72
C LYS A 211 6.71 7.89 -6.22
N ASP A 212 6.62 9.13 -6.69
CA ASP A 212 7.73 9.92 -7.22
C ASP A 212 7.51 11.41 -6.92
N GLY A 213 8.01 11.88 -5.78
CA GLY A 213 7.79 13.24 -5.30
C GLY A 213 6.29 13.55 -5.13
N PRO A 214 5.74 14.57 -5.82
CA PRO A 214 4.32 14.92 -5.78
C PRO A 214 3.44 14.07 -6.69
N MET A 215 3.99 13.05 -7.35
CA MET A 215 3.26 12.22 -8.29
C MET A 215 3.17 10.77 -7.81
N ALA A 216 2.07 10.13 -8.18
CA ALA A 216 1.98 8.69 -8.28
C ALA A 216 2.02 8.27 -9.75
N LYS A 217 2.52 7.07 -10.02
CA LYS A 217 2.58 6.48 -11.34
C LYS A 217 1.92 5.11 -11.26
N MET A 218 0.74 5.00 -11.85
CA MET A 218 0.00 3.74 -11.94
C MET A 218 0.69 2.80 -12.90
N ILE A 219 0.71 1.52 -12.55
CA ILE A 219 1.20 0.47 -13.42
C ILE A 219 0.00 -0.11 -14.16
N ASP A 220 0.02 -0.07 -15.48
CA ASP A 220 -0.98 -0.73 -16.30
C ASP A 220 -0.69 -2.24 -16.36
N HIS A 221 -1.39 -3.01 -15.53
CA HIS A 221 -1.20 -4.46 -15.47
C HIS A 221 -1.82 -5.23 -16.64
N THR A 222 -2.56 -4.57 -17.55
CA THR A 222 -3.14 -5.26 -18.72
C THR A 222 -2.08 -5.72 -19.72
N VAL A 223 -0.97 -4.98 -19.83
CA VAL A 223 0.12 -5.22 -20.79
C VAL A 223 1.38 -5.82 -20.17
N MET A 224 1.35 -6.11 -18.86
CA MET A 224 2.53 -6.53 -18.10
C MET A 224 2.92 -7.99 -18.37
N ASP A 225 4.04 -8.18 -19.06
CA ASP A 225 4.71 -9.48 -19.17
C ASP A 225 5.98 -9.59 -18.27
N ALA A 226 6.71 -10.70 -18.38
CA ALA A 226 7.96 -10.91 -17.64
C ALA A 226 9.04 -9.84 -17.91
N LYS A 227 9.12 -9.29 -19.13
CA LYS A 227 10.05 -8.21 -19.49
C LYS A 227 9.67 -6.92 -18.78
N HIS A 228 8.37 -6.59 -18.73
CA HIS A 228 7.86 -5.42 -18.03
C HIS A 228 8.15 -5.52 -16.52
N TYR A 229 7.90 -6.67 -15.89
CA TYR A 229 8.25 -6.86 -14.46
C TYR A 229 9.76 -6.77 -14.19
N LYS A 230 10.60 -7.23 -15.13
CA LYS A 230 12.06 -7.05 -15.04
C LYS A 230 12.45 -5.57 -15.17
N ALA A 231 11.78 -4.80 -16.02
CA ALA A 231 11.97 -3.35 -16.12
C ALA A 231 11.54 -2.65 -14.82
N MET A 232 10.40 -3.05 -14.24
CA MET A 232 9.90 -2.55 -12.97
C MET A 232 10.85 -2.82 -11.81
N ALA A 233 11.39 -4.03 -11.71
CA ALA A 233 12.42 -4.37 -10.72
C ALA A 233 13.65 -3.46 -10.81
N LYS A 234 14.11 -3.17 -12.04
CA LYS A 234 15.24 -2.25 -12.27
C LYS A 234 14.89 -0.81 -11.88
N LEU A 235 13.69 -0.35 -12.22
CA LEU A 235 13.23 1.00 -11.89
C LEU A 235 13.13 1.21 -10.38
N ILE A 236 12.50 0.27 -9.67
CA ILE A 236 12.40 0.29 -8.21
C ILE A 236 13.79 0.33 -7.59
N LYS A 237 14.70 -0.57 -8.01
CA LYS A 237 16.08 -0.59 -7.51
C LYS A 237 16.82 0.74 -7.75
N LEU A 238 16.60 1.38 -8.90
CA LEU A 238 17.23 2.67 -9.22
C LEU A 238 16.72 3.84 -8.36
N ARG A 239 15.49 3.77 -7.85
CA ARG A 239 14.84 4.86 -7.09
C ARG A 239 14.95 4.67 -5.58
N GLN A 240 14.66 3.47 -5.11
CA GLN A 240 14.52 3.16 -3.68
C GLN A 240 15.74 2.42 -3.11
N GLY A 241 16.64 1.93 -3.97
CA GLY A 241 17.66 0.98 -3.55
C GLY A 241 17.07 -0.41 -3.25
N GLY A 242 17.84 -1.27 -2.59
CA GLY A 242 17.38 -2.59 -2.13
C GLY A 242 16.99 -3.59 -3.24
N SER A 243 16.15 -4.57 -2.87
CA SER A 243 15.70 -5.67 -3.76
C SER A 243 14.41 -5.31 -4.50
N GLY A 244 14.54 -4.51 -5.58
CA GLY A 244 13.41 -4.24 -6.48
C GLY A 244 12.83 -5.50 -7.14
N SER A 245 13.61 -6.59 -7.23
CA SER A 245 13.17 -7.88 -7.77
C SER A 245 12.06 -8.50 -6.93
N ASN A 246 12.16 -8.47 -5.59
CA ASN A 246 11.17 -9.10 -4.72
C ASN A 246 9.82 -8.39 -4.81
N GLN A 247 9.85 -7.05 -4.80
CA GLN A 247 8.63 -6.26 -4.91
C GLN A 247 7.95 -6.44 -6.27
N ALA A 248 8.75 -6.49 -7.35
CA ALA A 248 8.22 -6.73 -8.68
C ALA A 248 7.65 -8.14 -8.84
N ALA A 249 8.33 -9.15 -8.29
CA ALA A 249 7.85 -10.53 -8.29
C ALA A 249 6.56 -10.69 -7.49
N PHE A 250 6.45 -10.05 -6.32
CA PHE A 250 5.22 -10.04 -5.53
C PHE A 250 4.06 -9.41 -6.31
N SER A 251 4.31 -8.27 -6.97
CA SER A 251 3.30 -7.59 -7.76
C SER A 251 2.84 -8.48 -8.93
N ALA A 252 3.78 -9.09 -9.64
CA ALA A 252 3.49 -10.02 -10.73
C ALA A 252 2.65 -11.22 -10.28
N LYS A 253 3.03 -11.82 -9.16
CA LYS A 253 2.30 -12.95 -8.58
C LYS A 253 0.89 -12.54 -8.18
N SER A 254 0.74 -11.43 -7.48
CA SER A 254 -0.55 -10.95 -6.96
C SER A 254 -1.52 -10.62 -8.09
N HIS A 255 -1.07 -9.88 -9.13
CA HIS A 255 -1.91 -9.57 -10.29
C HIS A 255 -2.34 -10.81 -11.04
N ARG A 256 -1.40 -11.73 -11.32
CA ARG A 256 -1.71 -12.97 -12.06
C ARG A 256 -2.66 -13.89 -11.29
N GLN A 257 -2.47 -14.03 -9.98
CA GLN A 257 -3.26 -14.97 -9.18
C GLN A 257 -4.65 -14.43 -8.88
N LEU A 258 -4.77 -13.15 -8.53
CA LEU A 258 -6.06 -12.56 -8.16
C LEU A 258 -6.92 -12.25 -9.37
N GLY A 259 -6.31 -11.95 -10.53
CA GLY A 259 -7.06 -11.58 -11.73
C GLY A 259 -7.86 -10.28 -11.57
N SER A 260 -7.45 -9.41 -10.65
CA SER A 260 -8.14 -8.15 -10.36
C SER A 260 -8.19 -7.27 -11.61
N ILE A 261 -9.36 -6.66 -11.86
CA ILE A 261 -9.50 -5.63 -12.90
C ILE A 261 -8.53 -4.49 -12.59
N PRO A 262 -7.65 -4.08 -13.52
CA PRO A 262 -6.71 -2.99 -13.29
C PRO A 262 -7.44 -1.70 -12.91
N ALA A 263 -6.89 -0.98 -11.94
CA ALA A 263 -7.42 0.31 -11.55
C ALA A 263 -7.28 1.31 -12.69
N ARG A 264 -8.31 2.14 -12.88
CA ARG A 264 -8.29 3.26 -13.83
C ARG A 264 -8.09 4.58 -13.09
N MET A 265 -7.64 5.59 -13.82
CA MET A 265 -7.42 6.93 -13.28
C MET A 265 -8.49 7.89 -13.74
N ASP A 266 -8.94 8.73 -12.82
CA ASP A 266 -9.87 9.84 -13.07
C ASP A 266 -9.38 11.05 -12.27
N GLY A 267 -8.58 11.89 -12.93
CA GLY A 267 -7.90 13.04 -12.30
C GLY A 267 -6.98 12.62 -11.16
N ASP A 268 -7.32 13.02 -9.93
CA ASP A 268 -6.58 12.75 -8.68
C ASP A 268 -7.02 11.45 -7.98
N THR A 269 -7.89 10.67 -8.63
CA THR A 269 -8.57 9.53 -8.02
C THR A 269 -8.22 8.22 -8.73
N MET A 270 -7.74 7.25 -7.94
CA MET A 270 -7.61 5.86 -8.37
C MET A 270 -8.96 5.16 -8.24
N ILE A 271 -9.51 4.68 -9.35
CA ILE A 271 -10.80 4.00 -9.37
C ILE A 271 -10.56 2.50 -9.48
N ILE A 272 -11.03 1.77 -8.48
CA ILE A 272 -10.98 0.33 -8.39
C ILE A 272 -12.40 -0.20 -8.58
N THR A 273 -12.58 -1.02 -9.61
CA THR A 273 -13.88 -1.57 -9.95
C THR A 273 -14.06 -2.94 -9.31
N ILE A 274 -15.21 -3.17 -8.67
CA ILE A 274 -15.58 -4.46 -8.06
C ILE A 274 -16.74 -5.07 -8.84
N PRO A 275 -16.50 -6.12 -9.66
CA PRO A 275 -17.56 -6.84 -10.34
C PRO A 275 -18.55 -7.48 -9.37
N ARG A 276 -19.83 -7.48 -9.75
CA ARG A 276 -20.91 -8.19 -9.06
C ARG A 276 -21.93 -8.73 -10.05
N ASN A 277 -22.58 -9.83 -9.72
CA ASN A 277 -23.68 -10.37 -10.50
C ASN A 277 -24.90 -9.42 -10.44
N ASP A 278 -25.61 -9.36 -11.56
CA ASP A 278 -26.94 -8.76 -11.62
C ASP A 278 -27.93 -9.57 -10.75
N PRO A 279 -28.59 -8.96 -9.74
CA PRO A 279 -29.56 -9.66 -8.90
C PRO A 279 -30.73 -10.29 -9.64
N SER A 280 -31.06 -9.79 -10.84
CA SER A 280 -32.11 -10.37 -11.68
C SER A 280 -31.69 -11.70 -12.32
N CYS A 281 -30.39 -11.98 -12.40
CA CYS A 281 -29.88 -13.22 -12.94
C CYS A 281 -29.57 -14.23 -11.83
N LYS A 282 -30.30 -15.35 -11.82
CA LYS A 282 -30.02 -16.48 -10.92
C LYS A 282 -28.88 -17.31 -11.51
N ILE A 283 -27.76 -17.36 -10.80
CA ILE A 283 -26.65 -18.27 -11.14
C ILE A 283 -26.88 -19.56 -10.36
N PHE A 284 -27.35 -20.60 -11.05
CA PHE A 284 -27.64 -21.89 -10.43
C PHE A 284 -26.39 -22.48 -9.74
N GLY A 285 -26.57 -22.95 -8.50
CA GLY A 285 -25.54 -23.66 -7.73
C GLY A 285 -24.51 -22.78 -7.02
N LEU A 286 -24.75 -21.47 -6.89
CA LEU A 286 -23.86 -20.53 -6.20
C LEU A 286 -24.56 -19.50 -5.31
N LEU A 287 -25.83 -19.18 -5.59
CA LEU A 287 -26.67 -18.27 -4.82
C LEU A 287 -28.01 -18.92 -4.53
#